data_AF-A0A8J6CBN3-F1
#
_entry.id   AF-A0A8J6CBN3-F1
#
_cell.length_a   1.000
_cell.length_b   1.000
_cell.length_c   1.000
_cell.angle_alpha   90.00
_cell.angle_beta   90.00
_cell.angle_gamma   90.00
#
_symmetry.space_group_name_H-M   'P 1'
#
loop_
_entity.id
_entity.type
_entity.pdbx_description
1 polymer ?
#
loop_
_entity_poly.entity_id
_entity_poly.type
_entity_poly.pdbx_seq_one_letter_code
_entity_poly.pdbx_strand_id
1 'polypeptide(L)'
;MSRSRYLSKLEAQRSMEAKTETLQRDLAWNKMLGENFRSDERVEKLRMVREEQELAREMERERALAAAERERRRNAIVKEQDEALANELHRRKVEQTRDVKMKQRVVETSHEIRELEAQLKQAYMNKERHVQVAEKERQIGLQQQKERVIDEQMELERQKGIMAEAYREHMRRQDMLAAVDDLKAQMADAEVRRQHAYHEFLKEKAQVDAIIAKIQAEDEAEQLARLHKQAETKEYIAHFVHEREAFKRQRLAQLEEENRKILEFAAYKAAREEAEEAKKAGKQEARDRIAEQIANDIRKRNAERDELEHLRNELAEEEAEERRLADERDEFEQRVRMRLEMQRANAYQKQLKAMKREEERAEEDIFRKEMLAKFAEDDRIEQMNAQKRRLKQLEHRREVERLLQERRAMFEAERDAALAEHEEAAARELDRMSIVEEERQRILRAHAAVLGLHDLPKGVLKSDEDKALFSQYGASPAELRAMREARFGNSGGVASRAAASE
;
A
#
# COMPACT_ATOMS: atom_id res chain seq x y z
N MET A 1 108.08 -87.35 115.09
CA MET A 1 106.72 -87.80 114.68
C MET A 1 105.67 -86.66 114.58
N SER A 2 105.98 -85.44 114.09
CA SER A 2 104.96 -84.35 113.97
C SER A 2 104.68 -83.90 112.52
N ARG A 3 105.70 -83.80 111.67
CA ARG A 3 105.53 -83.21 110.32
C ARG A 3 104.78 -84.11 109.32
N SER A 4 104.95 -85.42 109.40
CA SER A 4 104.38 -86.37 108.43
C SER A 4 102.84 -86.50 108.51
N ARG A 5 102.25 -86.47 109.72
CA ARG A 5 100.78 -86.58 109.89
C ARG A 5 100.02 -85.31 109.47
N TYR A 6 100.60 -84.12 109.68
CA TYR A 6 100.01 -82.85 109.23
C TYR A 6 100.06 -82.73 107.70
N LEU A 7 101.19 -83.10 107.09
CA LEU A 7 101.33 -83.13 105.63
C LEU A 7 100.32 -84.10 104.99
N SER A 8 100.13 -85.29 105.57
CA SER A 8 99.16 -86.26 105.06
C SER A 8 97.70 -85.78 105.16
N LYS A 9 97.30 -85.08 106.23
CA LYS A 9 95.96 -84.47 106.34
C LYS A 9 95.75 -83.31 105.37
N LEU A 10 96.76 -82.47 105.19
CA LEU A 10 96.73 -81.35 104.24
C LEU A 10 96.68 -81.88 102.79
N GLU A 11 97.39 -82.96 102.49
CA GLU A 11 97.32 -83.66 101.21
C GLU A 11 95.95 -84.30 100.97
N ALA A 12 95.31 -84.87 101.99
CA ALA A 12 93.96 -85.43 101.88
C ALA A 12 92.89 -84.35 101.67
N GLN A 13 92.97 -83.21 102.37
CA GLN A 13 92.05 -82.07 102.15
C GLN A 13 92.27 -81.44 100.77
N ARG A 14 93.52 -81.19 100.37
CA ARG A 14 93.85 -80.72 99.01
C ARG A 14 93.39 -81.71 97.93
N SER A 15 93.45 -83.02 98.20
CA SER A 15 92.93 -84.04 97.30
C SER A 15 91.40 -84.00 97.19
N MET A 16 90.69 -83.80 98.30
CA MET A 16 89.22 -83.71 98.30
C MET A 16 88.73 -82.40 97.68
N GLU A 17 89.37 -81.27 97.98
CA GLU A 17 89.08 -79.98 97.34
C GLU A 17 89.33 -80.03 95.84
N ALA A 18 90.46 -80.61 95.42
CA ALA A 18 90.75 -80.85 94.00
C ALA A 18 89.66 -81.72 93.35
N LYS A 19 89.16 -82.76 94.02
CA LYS A 19 88.05 -83.59 93.52
C LYS A 19 86.72 -82.83 93.43
N THR A 20 86.40 -81.99 94.41
CA THR A 20 85.17 -81.19 94.35
C THR A 20 85.24 -80.12 93.29
N GLU A 21 86.41 -79.51 93.10
CA GLU A 21 86.64 -78.49 92.08
C GLU A 21 86.61 -79.12 90.68
N THR A 22 87.13 -80.34 90.49
CA THR A 22 86.97 -81.10 89.23
C THR A 22 85.50 -81.43 88.96
N LEU A 23 84.76 -81.90 89.96
CA LEU A 23 83.32 -82.21 89.78
C LEU A 23 82.47 -80.97 89.49
N GLN A 24 82.79 -79.83 90.11
CA GLN A 24 82.12 -78.56 89.81
C GLN A 24 82.46 -78.05 88.40
N ARG A 25 83.72 -78.19 87.97
CA ARG A 25 84.12 -77.91 86.57
C ARG A 25 83.37 -78.83 85.61
N ASP A 26 83.27 -80.12 85.90
CA ASP A 26 82.57 -81.09 85.05
C ASP A 26 81.05 -80.83 85.00
N LEU A 27 80.43 -80.45 86.11
CA LEU A 27 79.01 -80.08 86.15
C LEU A 27 78.75 -78.76 85.42
N ALA A 28 79.61 -77.75 85.59
CA ALA A 28 79.52 -76.50 84.85
C ALA A 28 79.74 -76.72 83.35
N TRP A 29 80.68 -77.58 82.98
CA TRP A 29 80.94 -78.00 81.61
C TRP A 29 79.75 -78.74 80.99
N ASN A 30 79.19 -79.73 81.70
CA ASN A 30 77.99 -80.44 81.24
C ASN A 30 76.76 -79.53 81.13
N LYS A 31 76.58 -78.58 82.05
CA LYS A 31 75.49 -77.61 81.98
C LYS A 31 75.66 -76.66 80.78
N MET A 32 76.87 -76.17 80.54
CA MET A 32 77.22 -75.34 79.39
C MET A 32 77.03 -76.10 78.07
N LEU A 33 77.45 -77.36 77.99
CA LEU A 33 77.17 -78.23 76.85
C LEU A 33 75.67 -78.45 76.64
N GLY A 34 74.90 -78.72 77.70
CA GLY A 34 73.44 -78.89 77.61
C GLY A 34 72.72 -77.62 77.14
N GLU A 35 73.17 -76.44 77.56
CA GLU A 35 72.65 -75.15 77.07
C GLU A 35 73.06 -74.87 75.62
N ASN A 36 74.29 -75.22 75.23
CA ASN A 36 74.76 -75.15 73.85
C ASN A 36 73.95 -76.08 72.94
N PHE A 37 73.73 -77.35 73.30
CA PHE A 37 72.89 -78.26 72.51
C PHE A 37 71.45 -77.76 72.36
N ARG A 38 70.84 -77.20 73.42
CA ARG A 38 69.50 -76.60 73.34
C ARG A 38 69.48 -75.31 72.50
N SER A 39 70.57 -74.54 72.52
CA SER A 39 70.75 -73.37 71.66
C SER A 39 70.92 -73.80 70.21
N ASP A 40 71.72 -74.81 69.93
CA ASP A 40 71.96 -75.37 68.60
C ASP A 40 70.68 -75.97 68.02
N GLU A 41 69.92 -76.77 68.77
CA GLU A 41 68.61 -77.26 68.33
C GLU A 41 67.62 -76.11 68.03
N ARG A 42 67.68 -75.02 68.78
CA ARG A 42 66.84 -73.84 68.53
C ARG A 42 67.31 -73.07 67.29
N VAL A 43 68.62 -72.93 67.10
CA VAL A 43 69.22 -72.28 65.93
C VAL A 43 68.91 -73.09 64.67
N GLU A 44 69.01 -74.41 64.71
CA GLU A 44 68.64 -75.29 63.59
C GLU A 44 67.15 -75.19 63.27
N LYS A 45 66.26 -75.22 64.27
CA LYS A 45 64.81 -74.98 64.03
C LYS A 45 64.54 -73.59 63.45
N LEU A 46 65.23 -72.55 63.92
CA LEU A 46 65.11 -71.20 63.38
C LEU A 46 65.65 -71.09 61.94
N ARG A 47 66.70 -71.85 61.59
CA ARG A 47 67.21 -71.94 60.22
C ARG A 47 66.21 -72.62 59.30
N MET A 48 65.68 -73.77 59.70
CA MET A 48 64.63 -74.49 58.95
C MET A 48 63.41 -73.61 58.70
N VAL A 49 62.91 -72.92 59.75
CA VAL A 49 61.77 -72.01 59.61
C VAL A 49 62.11 -70.82 58.70
N ARG A 50 63.34 -70.29 58.74
CA ARG A 50 63.79 -69.25 57.81
C ARG A 50 63.83 -69.73 56.38
N GLU A 51 64.37 -70.91 56.13
CA GLU A 51 64.44 -71.51 54.80
C GLU A 51 63.03 -71.79 54.25
N GLU A 52 62.12 -72.32 55.07
CA GLU A 52 60.72 -72.49 54.70
C GLU A 52 60.03 -71.15 54.41
N GLN A 53 60.32 -70.10 55.19
CA GLN A 53 59.78 -68.75 54.96
C GLN A 53 60.35 -68.11 53.69
N GLU A 54 61.64 -68.27 53.40
CA GLU A 54 62.24 -67.77 52.16
C GLU A 54 61.70 -68.54 50.93
N LEU A 55 61.59 -69.87 51.00
CA LEU A 55 60.94 -70.67 49.96
C LEU A 55 59.47 -70.28 49.76
N ALA A 56 58.72 -70.04 50.84
CA ALA A 56 57.34 -69.57 50.75
C ALA A 56 57.26 -68.19 50.08
N ARG A 57 58.16 -67.26 50.42
CA ARG A 57 58.26 -65.93 49.78
C ARG A 57 58.65 -66.03 48.31
N GLU A 58 59.58 -66.92 47.96
CA GLU A 58 59.97 -67.16 46.57
C GLU A 58 58.80 -67.74 45.77
N MET A 59 58.09 -68.73 46.30
CA MET A 59 56.89 -69.29 45.68
C MET A 59 55.76 -68.26 45.54
N GLU A 60 55.56 -67.38 46.54
CA GLU A 60 54.60 -66.28 46.44
C GLU A 60 55.00 -65.25 45.38
N ARG A 61 56.30 -64.90 45.30
CA ARG A 61 56.84 -64.00 44.26
C ARG A 61 56.67 -64.61 42.87
N GLU A 62 57.01 -65.88 42.68
CA GLU A 62 56.81 -66.58 41.41
C GLU A 62 55.33 -66.64 41.02
N ARG A 63 54.44 -66.93 41.97
CA ARG A 63 52.99 -66.91 41.73
C ARG A 63 52.49 -65.51 41.36
N ALA A 64 52.98 -64.47 42.03
CA ALA A 64 52.62 -63.09 41.74
C ALA A 64 53.12 -62.65 40.35
N LEU A 65 54.35 -63.02 39.98
CA LEU A 65 54.90 -62.77 38.65
C LEU A 65 54.11 -63.52 37.57
N ALA A 66 53.81 -64.79 37.78
CA ALA A 66 52.99 -65.59 36.86
C ALA A 66 51.56 -65.02 36.72
N ALA A 67 50.96 -64.54 37.81
CA ALA A 67 49.66 -63.87 37.76
C ALA A 67 49.72 -62.55 36.99
N ALA A 68 50.74 -61.72 37.24
CA ALA A 68 50.96 -60.46 36.53
C ALA A 68 51.23 -60.67 35.03
N GLU A 69 51.97 -61.72 34.65
CA GLU A 69 52.16 -62.08 33.24
C GLU A 69 50.86 -62.53 32.57
N ARG A 70 50.05 -63.34 33.25
CA ARG A 70 48.73 -63.76 32.74
C ARG A 70 47.81 -62.55 32.56
N GLU A 71 47.82 -61.62 33.52
CA GLU A 71 47.04 -60.39 33.44
C GLU A 71 47.52 -59.48 32.30
N ARG A 72 48.85 -59.31 32.14
CA ARG A 72 49.44 -58.57 31.01
C ARG A 72 49.04 -59.18 29.67
N ARG A 73 49.09 -60.51 29.53
CA ARG A 73 48.65 -61.20 28.30
C ARG A 73 47.15 -61.00 28.04
N ARG A 74 46.32 -61.14 29.07
CA ARG A 74 44.87 -60.88 28.96
C ARG A 74 44.59 -59.45 28.55
N ASN A 75 45.25 -58.48 29.18
CA ASN A 75 45.10 -57.06 28.87
C ASN A 75 45.62 -56.73 27.47
N ALA A 76 46.69 -57.38 27.00
CA ALA A 76 47.18 -57.22 25.63
C ALA A 76 46.15 -57.71 24.60
N ILE A 77 45.56 -58.89 24.83
CA ILE A 77 44.50 -59.44 23.94
C ILE A 77 43.27 -58.54 23.92
N VAL A 78 42.82 -58.05 25.09
CA VAL A 78 41.68 -57.13 25.18
C VAL A 78 41.98 -55.83 24.43
N LYS A 79 43.16 -55.24 24.61
CA LYS A 79 43.57 -54.04 23.88
C LYS A 79 43.60 -54.25 22.37
N GLU A 80 44.13 -55.39 21.91
CA GLU A 80 44.16 -55.71 20.47
C GLU A 80 42.74 -55.87 19.91
N GLN A 81 41.82 -56.49 20.65
CA GLN A 81 40.41 -56.59 20.28
C GLN A 81 39.71 -55.23 20.27
N ASP A 82 39.97 -54.39 21.27
CA ASP A 82 39.42 -53.03 21.36
C ASP A 82 39.94 -52.15 20.22
N GLU A 83 41.23 -52.23 19.88
CA GLU A 83 41.85 -51.52 18.76
C GLU A 83 41.26 -52.00 17.41
N ALA A 84 41.10 -53.31 17.23
CA ALA A 84 40.48 -53.87 16.04
C ALA A 84 39.02 -53.40 15.87
N LEU A 85 38.25 -53.43 16.96
CA LEU A 85 36.86 -52.95 16.97
C LEU A 85 36.79 -51.43 16.72
N ALA A 86 37.67 -50.64 17.34
CA ALA A 86 37.73 -49.19 17.14
C ALA A 86 38.07 -48.84 15.68
N ASN A 87 38.99 -49.58 15.06
CA ASN A 87 39.35 -49.42 13.65
C ASN A 87 38.19 -49.79 12.72
N GLU A 88 37.46 -50.87 13.01
CA GLU A 88 36.28 -51.26 12.22
C GLU A 88 35.15 -50.22 12.36
N LEU A 89 34.87 -49.77 13.58
CA LEU A 89 33.89 -48.71 13.84
C LEU A 89 34.28 -47.40 13.15
N HIS A 90 35.56 -47.03 13.19
CA HIS A 90 36.07 -45.87 12.48
C HIS A 90 35.87 -46.02 10.97
N ARG A 91 36.23 -47.18 10.40
CA ARG A 91 36.03 -47.47 8.97
C ARG A 91 34.55 -47.35 8.57
N ARG A 92 33.63 -48.00 9.31
CA ARG A 92 32.19 -47.91 9.06
C ARG A 92 31.69 -46.46 9.13
N LYS A 93 32.18 -45.68 10.10
CA LYS A 93 31.82 -44.26 10.23
C LYS A 93 32.36 -43.43 9.07
N VAL A 94 33.58 -43.68 8.61
CA VAL A 94 34.16 -43.01 7.44
C VAL A 94 33.37 -43.36 6.18
N GLU A 95 33.02 -44.63 5.96
CA GLU A 95 32.17 -45.07 4.85
C GLU A 95 30.79 -44.39 4.90
N GLN A 96 30.11 -44.40 6.05
CA GLN A 96 28.83 -43.69 6.24
C GLN A 96 28.93 -42.19 5.94
N THR A 97 29.97 -41.51 6.44
CA THR A 97 30.14 -40.07 6.17
C THR A 97 30.48 -39.79 4.72
N ARG A 98 31.20 -40.70 4.05
CA ARG A 98 31.46 -40.63 2.61
C ARG A 98 30.17 -40.76 1.82
N ASP A 99 29.31 -41.73 2.17
CA ASP A 99 28.03 -41.95 1.51
C ASP A 99 27.08 -40.77 1.70
N VAL A 100 26.98 -40.22 2.92
CA VAL A 100 26.19 -39.01 3.19
C VAL A 100 26.70 -37.81 2.38
N LYS A 101 28.02 -37.59 2.34
CA LYS A 101 28.61 -36.50 1.54
C LYS A 101 28.44 -36.73 0.04
N MET A 102 28.46 -37.97 -0.42
CA MET A 102 28.21 -38.32 -1.82
C MET A 102 26.76 -38.02 -2.20
N LYS A 103 25.80 -38.47 -1.38
CA LYS A 103 24.37 -38.13 -1.54
C LYS A 103 24.16 -36.62 -1.52
N GLN A 104 24.75 -35.91 -0.55
CA GLN A 104 24.66 -34.45 -0.46
C GLN A 104 25.20 -33.77 -1.73
N ARG A 105 26.36 -34.20 -2.24
CA ARG A 105 26.90 -33.66 -3.50
C ARG A 105 25.95 -33.90 -4.68
N VAL A 106 25.36 -35.10 -4.79
CA VAL A 106 24.39 -35.42 -5.84
C VAL A 106 23.17 -34.50 -5.73
N VAL A 107 22.65 -34.27 -4.53
CA VAL A 107 21.50 -33.40 -4.27
C VAL A 107 21.81 -31.94 -4.63
N GLU A 108 22.93 -31.39 -4.17
CA GLU A 108 23.32 -29.99 -4.43
C GLU A 108 23.62 -29.70 -5.91
N THR A 109 24.18 -30.69 -6.62
CA THR A 109 24.50 -30.60 -8.06
C THR A 109 23.34 -30.97 -8.96
N SER A 110 22.28 -31.61 -8.42
CA SER A 110 21.10 -31.99 -9.19
C SER A 110 20.29 -30.77 -9.58
N HIS A 111 20.05 -30.62 -10.88
CA HIS A 111 19.19 -29.57 -11.41
C HIS A 111 17.73 -29.77 -11.01
N GLU A 112 17.24 -31.02 -11.04
CA GLU A 112 15.84 -31.35 -10.72
C GLU A 112 15.44 -30.96 -9.30
N ILE A 113 16.34 -31.17 -8.33
CA ILE A 113 16.08 -30.78 -6.93
C ILE A 113 16.03 -29.26 -6.82
N ARG A 114 16.94 -28.54 -7.48
CA ARG A 114 16.97 -27.08 -7.45
C ARG A 114 15.72 -26.46 -8.10
N GLU A 115 15.25 -27.03 -9.20
CA GLU A 115 13.99 -26.63 -9.83
C GLU A 115 12.80 -26.91 -8.92
N LEU A 116 12.74 -28.08 -8.29
CA LEU A 116 11.69 -28.41 -7.33
C LEU A 116 11.67 -27.41 -6.15
N GLU A 117 12.83 -27.10 -5.58
CA GLU A 117 12.94 -26.10 -4.50
C GLU A 117 12.48 -24.71 -4.96
N ALA A 118 12.82 -24.29 -6.18
CA ALA A 118 12.36 -23.03 -6.75
C ALA A 118 10.84 -23.00 -6.93
N GLN A 119 10.26 -24.10 -7.42
CA GLN A 119 8.82 -24.27 -7.58
C GLN A 119 8.10 -24.26 -6.23
N LEU A 120 8.68 -24.88 -5.19
CA LEU A 120 8.14 -24.87 -3.83
C LEU A 120 8.22 -23.48 -3.20
N LYS A 121 9.33 -22.75 -3.40
CA LYS A 121 9.42 -21.33 -3.00
C LYS A 121 8.34 -20.49 -3.68
N GLN A 122 8.11 -20.70 -4.98
CA GLN A 122 7.02 -20.05 -5.70
C GLN A 122 5.65 -20.41 -5.10
N ALA A 123 5.44 -21.67 -4.70
CA ALA A 123 4.21 -22.10 -4.05
C ALA A 123 3.97 -21.39 -2.71
N TYR A 124 5.02 -21.18 -1.90
CA TYR A 124 4.90 -20.35 -0.69
C TYR A 124 4.51 -18.91 -1.00
N MET A 125 5.11 -18.30 -2.03
CA MET A 125 4.73 -16.95 -2.45
C MET A 125 3.28 -16.89 -2.96
N ASN A 126 2.81 -17.94 -3.65
CA ASN A 126 1.41 -18.03 -4.08
C ASN A 126 0.48 -18.14 -2.89
N LYS A 127 0.81 -18.97 -1.89
CA LYS A 127 0.04 -19.09 -0.64
C LYS A 127 -0.06 -17.73 0.08
N GLU A 128 1.06 -17.03 0.24
CA GLU A 128 1.07 -15.69 0.83
C GLU A 128 0.22 -14.70 0.02
N ARG A 129 0.32 -14.74 -1.31
CA ARG A 129 -0.52 -13.90 -2.20
C ARG A 129 -2.00 -14.22 -2.03
N HIS A 130 -2.38 -15.49 -1.90
CA HIS A 130 -3.77 -15.88 -1.65
C HIS A 130 -4.28 -15.33 -0.32
N VAL A 131 -3.47 -15.39 0.75
CA VAL A 131 -3.78 -14.80 2.05
C VAL A 131 -3.93 -13.27 1.93
N GLN A 132 -3.01 -12.59 1.25
CA GLN A 132 -3.05 -11.13 1.05
C GLN A 132 -4.29 -10.69 0.26
N VAL A 133 -4.66 -11.42 -0.79
CA VAL A 133 -5.88 -11.15 -1.56
C VAL A 133 -7.12 -11.32 -0.69
N ALA A 134 -7.20 -12.42 0.07
CA ALA A 134 -8.32 -12.66 0.99
C ALA A 134 -8.42 -11.60 2.10
N GLU A 135 -7.29 -11.10 2.59
CA GLU A 135 -7.25 -9.98 3.53
C GLU A 135 -7.72 -8.68 2.88
N LYS A 136 -7.23 -8.36 1.69
CA LYS A 136 -7.62 -7.16 0.94
C LYS A 136 -9.11 -7.16 0.62
N GLU A 137 -9.67 -8.30 0.19
CA GLU A 137 -11.11 -8.45 0.00
C GLU A 137 -11.90 -8.20 1.30
N ARG A 138 -11.42 -8.71 2.43
CA ARG A 138 -12.02 -8.43 3.74
C ARG A 138 -11.95 -6.94 4.09
N GLN A 139 -10.83 -6.29 3.83
CA GLN A 139 -10.66 -4.85 4.06
C GLN A 139 -11.61 -4.03 3.18
N ILE A 140 -11.73 -4.37 1.89
CA ILE A 140 -12.68 -3.72 0.97
C ILE A 140 -14.12 -3.91 1.46
N GLY A 141 -14.50 -5.13 1.86
CA GLY A 141 -15.84 -5.39 2.40
C GLY A 141 -16.15 -4.56 3.65
N LEU A 142 -15.18 -4.40 4.55
CA LEU A 142 -15.32 -3.54 5.73
C LEU A 142 -15.39 -2.05 5.37
N GLN A 143 -14.62 -1.59 4.38
CA GLN A 143 -14.69 -0.21 3.88
C GLN A 143 -16.06 0.07 3.28
N GLN A 144 -16.58 -0.81 2.42
CA GLN A 144 -17.92 -0.67 1.85
C GLN A 144 -19.00 -0.62 2.92
N GLN A 145 -18.89 -1.40 4.01
CA GLN A 145 -19.83 -1.30 5.13
C GLN A 145 -19.76 0.05 5.82
N LYS A 146 -18.56 0.60 6.03
CA LYS A 146 -18.39 1.95 6.61
C LYS A 146 -18.93 3.03 5.70
N GLU A 147 -18.65 2.97 4.40
CA GLU A 147 -19.17 3.90 3.38
C GLU A 147 -20.70 3.89 3.36
N ARG A 148 -21.34 2.71 3.38
CA ARG A 148 -22.80 2.61 3.48
C ARG A 148 -23.38 3.32 4.70
N VAL A 149 -22.75 3.17 5.86
CA VAL A 149 -23.19 3.87 7.08
C VAL A 149 -23.03 5.39 6.95
N ILE A 150 -21.95 5.85 6.31
CA ILE A 150 -21.74 7.28 6.04
C ILE A 150 -22.79 7.80 5.05
N ASP A 151 -23.06 7.07 3.98
CA ASP A 151 -24.08 7.42 2.99
C ASP A 151 -25.48 7.52 3.62
N GLU A 152 -25.84 6.55 4.48
CA GLU A 152 -27.09 6.59 5.25
C GLU A 152 -27.16 7.83 6.16
N GLN A 153 -26.06 8.19 6.82
CA GLN A 153 -25.99 9.41 7.65
C GLN A 153 -26.13 10.68 6.81
N MET A 154 -25.45 10.76 5.67
CA MET A 154 -25.52 11.91 4.76
C MET A 154 -26.94 12.08 4.19
N GLU A 155 -27.63 10.99 3.82
CA GLU A 155 -29.02 11.05 3.38
C GLU A 155 -29.96 11.52 4.50
N LEU A 156 -29.76 11.05 5.73
CA LEU A 156 -30.54 11.53 6.89
C LEU A 156 -30.31 13.03 7.14
N GLU A 157 -29.08 13.51 7.04
CA GLU A 157 -28.77 14.94 7.16
C GLU A 157 -29.38 15.76 6.02
N ARG A 158 -29.31 15.27 4.78
CA ARG A 158 -29.96 15.88 3.62
C ARG A 158 -31.47 15.99 3.82
N GLN A 159 -32.13 14.94 4.28
CA GLN A 159 -33.56 14.94 4.59
C GLN A 159 -33.90 15.95 5.68
N LYS A 160 -33.11 16.03 6.76
CA LYS A 160 -33.28 17.05 7.80
C LYS A 160 -33.14 18.47 7.24
N GLY A 161 -32.18 18.69 6.33
CA GLY A 161 -31.99 19.96 5.63
C GLY A 161 -33.24 20.36 4.83
N ILE A 162 -33.77 19.45 4.01
CA ILE A 162 -35.00 19.67 3.22
C ILE A 162 -36.19 20.00 4.13
N MET A 163 -36.37 19.26 5.23
CA MET A 163 -37.45 19.52 6.19
C MET A 163 -37.31 20.88 6.87
N ALA A 164 -36.09 21.30 7.20
CA ALA A 164 -35.83 22.61 7.78
C ALA A 164 -36.11 23.75 6.79
N GLU A 165 -35.76 23.59 5.51
CA GLU A 165 -36.08 24.56 4.46
C GLU A 165 -37.59 24.66 4.21
N ALA A 166 -38.29 23.52 4.14
CA ALA A 166 -39.74 23.47 4.02
C ALA A 166 -40.42 24.17 5.20
N TYR A 167 -39.91 23.98 6.42
CA TYR A 167 -40.41 24.68 7.60
C TYR A 167 -40.19 26.20 7.52
N ARG A 168 -39.00 26.66 7.10
CA ARG A 168 -38.73 28.09 6.89
C ARG A 168 -39.62 28.70 5.81
N GLU A 169 -39.89 27.96 4.74
CA GLU A 169 -40.82 28.41 3.70
C GLU A 169 -42.26 28.49 4.22
N HIS A 170 -42.70 27.51 5.00
CA HIS A 170 -44.00 27.53 5.66
C HIS A 170 -44.16 28.76 6.57
N MET A 171 -43.15 29.07 7.39
CA MET A 171 -43.15 30.28 8.22
C MET A 171 -43.26 31.56 7.38
N ARG A 172 -42.47 31.69 6.30
CA ARG A 172 -42.58 32.85 5.39
C ARG A 172 -43.97 32.99 4.77
N ARG A 173 -44.62 31.87 4.43
CA ARG A 173 -46.00 31.89 3.92
C ARG A 173 -46.98 32.34 4.99
N GLN A 174 -46.82 31.91 6.24
CA GLN A 174 -47.66 32.38 7.35
C GLN A 174 -47.48 33.88 7.59
N ASP A 175 -46.25 34.39 7.60
CA ASP A 175 -45.98 35.82 7.75
C ASP A 175 -46.59 36.64 6.59
N MET A 176 -46.51 36.12 5.36
CA MET A 176 -47.15 36.75 4.20
C MET A 176 -48.68 36.79 4.33
N LEU A 177 -49.30 35.71 4.82
CA LEU A 177 -50.75 35.67 5.07
C LEU A 177 -51.15 36.68 6.15
N ALA A 178 -50.39 36.76 7.25
CA ALA A 178 -50.62 37.76 8.29
C ALA A 178 -50.53 39.19 7.75
N ALA A 179 -49.52 39.49 6.93
CA ALA A 179 -49.37 40.79 6.28
C ALA A 179 -50.54 41.12 5.32
N VAL A 180 -51.07 40.13 4.60
CA VAL A 180 -52.26 40.30 3.75
C VAL A 180 -53.49 40.63 4.59
N ASP A 181 -53.67 39.98 5.73
CA ASP A 181 -54.80 40.25 6.62
C ASP A 181 -54.69 41.64 7.28
N ASP A 182 -53.49 42.08 7.65
CA ASP A 182 -53.23 43.45 8.11
C ASP A 182 -53.59 44.50 7.04
N LEU A 183 -53.22 44.24 5.77
CA LEU A 183 -53.58 45.13 4.65
C LEU A 183 -55.09 45.19 4.44
N LYS A 184 -55.79 44.06 4.52
CA LYS A 184 -57.27 44.04 4.44
C LYS A 184 -57.90 44.83 5.56
N ALA A 185 -57.38 44.74 6.79
CA ALA A 185 -57.85 45.54 7.92
C ALA A 185 -57.65 47.04 7.66
N GLN A 186 -56.49 47.45 7.13
CA GLN A 186 -56.24 48.85 6.76
C GLN A 186 -57.19 49.35 5.67
N MET A 187 -57.52 48.51 4.68
CA MET A 187 -58.50 48.85 3.64
C MET A 187 -59.91 49.02 4.23
N ALA A 188 -60.33 48.12 5.11
CA ALA A 188 -61.61 48.23 5.80
C ALA A 188 -61.69 49.51 6.65
N ASP A 189 -60.63 49.83 7.41
CA ASP A 189 -60.55 51.06 8.18
C ASP A 189 -60.62 52.32 7.30
N ALA A 190 -59.96 52.30 6.13
CA ALA A 190 -60.02 53.39 5.16
C ALA A 190 -61.42 53.57 4.58
N GLU A 191 -62.14 52.48 4.29
CA GLU A 191 -63.53 52.51 3.85
C GLU A 191 -64.45 53.09 4.91
N VAL A 192 -64.28 52.69 6.17
CA VAL A 192 -65.04 53.25 7.31
C VAL A 192 -64.79 54.75 7.45
N ARG A 193 -63.53 55.20 7.39
CA ARG A 193 -63.20 56.65 7.40
C ARG A 193 -63.85 57.40 6.25
N ARG A 194 -63.88 56.80 5.05
CA ARG A 194 -64.53 57.39 3.87
C ARG A 194 -66.04 57.52 4.08
N GLN A 195 -66.69 56.52 4.68
CA GLN A 195 -68.12 56.59 5.02
C GLN A 195 -68.39 57.70 6.05
N HIS A 196 -67.58 57.80 7.10
CA HIS A 196 -67.70 58.88 8.09
C HIS A 196 -67.56 60.26 7.45
N ALA A 197 -66.52 60.47 6.62
CA ALA A 197 -66.33 61.73 5.91
C ALA A 197 -67.50 62.06 4.97
N TYR A 198 -68.07 61.05 4.30
CA TYR A 198 -69.26 61.23 3.47
C TYR A 198 -70.49 61.63 4.28
N HIS A 199 -70.69 61.03 5.45
CA HIS A 199 -71.77 61.43 6.36
C HIS A 199 -71.59 62.84 6.91
N GLU A 200 -70.37 63.26 7.23
CA GLU A 200 -70.09 64.65 7.62
C GLU A 200 -70.37 65.63 6.49
N PHE A 201 -69.92 65.32 5.27
CA PHE A 201 -70.24 66.12 4.08
C PHE A 201 -71.75 66.27 3.86
N LEU A 202 -72.54 65.21 4.04
CA LEU A 202 -74.00 65.29 3.93
C LEU A 202 -74.62 66.18 5.01
N LYS A 203 -74.09 66.16 6.24
CA LYS A 203 -74.53 67.06 7.32
C LYS A 203 -74.19 68.51 6.99
N GLU A 204 -72.96 68.79 6.55
CA GLU A 204 -72.53 70.13 6.13
C GLU A 204 -73.37 70.63 4.96
N LYS A 205 -73.61 69.79 3.95
CA LYS A 205 -74.47 70.14 2.82
C LYS A 205 -75.88 70.50 3.27
N ALA A 206 -76.49 69.69 4.15
CA ALA A 206 -77.82 69.98 4.68
C ALA A 206 -77.86 71.31 5.48
N GLN A 207 -76.79 71.63 6.21
CA GLN A 207 -76.65 72.92 6.89
C GLN A 207 -76.51 74.08 5.91
N VAL A 208 -75.70 73.93 4.86
CA VAL A 208 -75.53 74.92 3.79
C VAL A 208 -76.85 75.14 3.05
N ASP A 209 -77.57 74.08 2.68
CA ASP A 209 -78.87 74.16 2.02
C ASP A 209 -79.90 74.88 2.92
N ALA A 210 -79.88 74.65 4.24
CA ALA A 210 -80.71 75.38 5.19
C ALA A 210 -80.38 76.88 5.29
N ILE A 211 -79.10 77.24 5.20
CA ILE A 211 -78.66 78.65 5.14
C ILE A 211 -79.13 79.29 3.84
N ILE A 212 -79.00 78.61 2.69
CA ILE A 212 -79.46 79.10 1.40
C ILE A 212 -80.98 79.30 1.41
N ALA A 213 -81.75 78.37 1.95
CA ALA A 213 -83.19 78.50 2.09
C ALA A 213 -83.57 79.70 2.99
N LYS A 214 -82.79 79.95 4.05
CA LYS A 214 -82.98 81.12 4.91
C LYS A 214 -82.69 82.43 4.18
N ILE A 215 -81.62 82.48 3.37
CA ILE A 215 -81.30 83.65 2.53
C ILE A 215 -82.41 83.89 1.51
N GLN A 216 -82.90 82.84 0.84
CA GLN A 216 -83.99 82.97 -0.13
C GLN A 216 -85.27 83.49 0.53
N ALA A 217 -85.62 83.00 1.73
CA ALA A 217 -86.77 83.49 2.47
C ALA A 217 -86.59 84.95 2.95
N GLU A 218 -85.39 85.34 3.36
CA GLU A 218 -85.05 86.73 3.70
C GLU A 218 -85.12 87.64 2.46
N ASP A 219 -84.61 87.20 1.30
CA ASP A 219 -84.69 87.91 0.03
C ASP A 219 -86.14 88.07 -0.45
N GLU A 220 -86.97 87.02 -0.33
CA GLU A 220 -88.41 87.08 -0.67
C GLU A 220 -89.16 88.06 0.26
N ALA A 221 -88.87 88.04 1.55
CA ALA A 221 -89.43 88.98 2.52
C ALA A 221 -88.99 90.43 2.22
N GLU A 222 -87.73 90.63 1.85
CA GLU A 222 -87.21 91.94 1.45
C GLU A 222 -87.87 92.42 0.13
N GLN A 223 -88.09 91.53 -0.84
CA GLN A 223 -88.80 91.85 -2.07
C GLN A 223 -90.26 92.24 -1.80
N LEU A 224 -90.97 91.52 -0.92
CA LEU A 224 -92.34 91.88 -0.52
C LEU A 224 -92.38 93.22 0.22
N ALA A 225 -91.43 93.46 1.13
CA ALA A 225 -91.30 94.75 1.81
C ALA A 225 -90.97 95.90 0.84
N ARG A 226 -90.15 95.62 -0.19
CA ARG A 226 -89.84 96.57 -1.26
C ARG A 226 -91.07 96.86 -2.12
N LEU A 227 -91.89 95.86 -2.45
CA LEU A 227 -93.15 96.06 -3.17
C LEU A 227 -94.14 96.88 -2.35
N HIS A 228 -94.23 96.66 -1.03
CA HIS A 228 -95.06 97.48 -0.13
C HIS A 228 -94.60 98.94 -0.12
N LYS A 229 -93.29 99.19 0.05
CA LYS A 229 -92.70 100.53 -0.07
C LYS A 229 -92.87 101.15 -1.46
N GLN A 230 -92.88 100.34 -2.52
CA GLN A 230 -93.17 100.80 -3.87
C GLN A 230 -94.65 101.17 -4.07
N ALA A 231 -95.57 100.49 -3.40
CA ALA A 231 -97.00 100.83 -3.44
C ALA A 231 -97.25 102.15 -2.70
N GLU A 232 -96.70 102.31 -1.49
CA GLU A 232 -96.75 103.57 -0.74
C GLU A 232 -96.11 104.72 -1.52
N THR A 233 -94.93 104.51 -2.11
CA THR A 233 -94.31 105.54 -2.96
C THR A 233 -95.08 105.79 -4.24
N LYS A 234 -95.80 104.81 -4.83
CA LYS A 234 -96.71 105.04 -5.98
C LYS A 234 -97.90 105.91 -5.62
N GLU A 235 -98.48 105.78 -4.43
CA GLU A 235 -99.54 106.67 -3.95
C GLU A 235 -99.01 108.09 -3.71
N TYR A 236 -97.82 108.23 -3.10
CA TYR A 236 -97.12 109.52 -2.98
C TYR A 236 -96.73 110.10 -4.34
N ILE A 237 -96.31 109.28 -5.31
CA ILE A 237 -95.96 109.69 -6.67
C ILE A 237 -97.21 110.07 -7.47
N ALA A 238 -98.37 109.44 -7.28
CA ALA A 238 -99.61 109.88 -7.91
C ALA A 238 -99.98 111.31 -7.46
N HIS A 239 -99.87 111.59 -6.15
CA HIS A 239 -100.01 112.93 -5.61
C HIS A 239 -98.95 113.90 -6.15
N PHE A 240 -97.69 113.48 -6.26
CA PHE A 240 -96.57 114.31 -6.73
C PHE A 240 -96.53 114.49 -8.26
N VAL A 241 -97.08 113.57 -9.06
CA VAL A 241 -97.18 113.67 -10.53
C VAL A 241 -98.23 114.70 -10.92
N HIS A 242 -99.32 114.80 -10.15
CA HIS A 242 -100.28 115.89 -10.29
C HIS A 242 -99.66 117.28 -10.01
N GLU A 243 -98.63 117.35 -9.15
CA GLU A 243 -97.85 118.57 -8.88
C GLU A 243 -96.68 118.76 -9.85
N ARG A 244 -96.11 117.68 -10.42
CA ARG A 244 -94.93 117.68 -11.29
C ARG A 244 -95.24 117.80 -12.78
N GLU A 245 -96.44 117.50 -13.26
CA GLU A 245 -96.85 117.89 -14.63
C GLU A 245 -96.81 119.42 -14.81
N ALA A 246 -97.00 120.18 -13.73
CA ALA A 246 -96.80 121.63 -13.72
C ALA A 246 -95.31 122.04 -13.79
N PHE A 247 -94.38 121.20 -13.30
CA PHE A 247 -92.93 121.48 -13.23
C PHE A 247 -92.12 120.87 -14.39
N LYS A 248 -92.59 119.78 -15.02
CA LYS A 248 -91.90 119.04 -16.10
C LYS A 248 -91.73 119.84 -17.39
N ARG A 249 -92.54 120.88 -17.62
CA ARG A 249 -92.32 121.82 -18.73
C ARG A 249 -91.01 122.62 -18.57
N GLN A 250 -90.40 122.68 -17.39
CA GLN A 250 -89.25 123.56 -17.10
C GLN A 250 -87.88 122.87 -17.00
N ARG A 251 -87.79 121.52 -16.90
CA ARG A 251 -86.50 120.82 -16.62
C ARG A 251 -85.94 120.00 -17.79
N LEU A 252 -86.76 119.69 -18.80
CA LEU A 252 -86.36 118.82 -19.93
C LEU A 252 -85.19 119.38 -20.76
N ALA A 253 -84.90 120.68 -20.64
CA ALA A 253 -83.85 121.37 -21.38
C ALA A 253 -82.43 121.23 -20.77
N GLN A 254 -82.26 120.66 -19.57
CA GLN A 254 -80.97 120.69 -18.86
C GLN A 254 -80.19 119.37 -18.85
N LEU A 255 -80.81 118.24 -19.24
CA LEU A 255 -80.25 116.90 -19.05
C LEU A 255 -79.57 116.29 -20.29
N GLU A 256 -79.68 116.93 -21.45
CA GLU A 256 -79.02 116.45 -22.68
C GLU A 256 -77.49 116.68 -22.68
N GLU A 257 -76.96 117.55 -21.81
CA GLU A 257 -75.55 117.97 -21.84
C GLU A 257 -74.58 117.09 -21.01
N GLU A 258 -75.05 116.32 -20.03
CA GLU A 258 -74.16 115.64 -19.07
C GLU A 258 -73.72 114.23 -19.48
N ASN A 259 -74.40 113.59 -20.44
CA ASN A 259 -74.11 112.21 -20.87
C ASN A 259 -72.85 112.03 -21.73
N ARG A 260 -72.10 113.11 -22.04
CA ARG A 260 -70.87 113.02 -22.85
C ARG A 260 -69.60 112.66 -22.08
N LYS A 261 -69.55 112.79 -20.74
CA LYS A 261 -68.29 112.69 -19.97
C LYS A 261 -67.93 111.29 -19.44
N ILE A 262 -68.79 110.29 -19.63
CA ILE A 262 -68.62 108.94 -19.04
C ILE A 262 -67.78 107.99 -19.91
N LEU A 263 -67.51 108.33 -21.18
CA LEU A 263 -66.81 107.42 -22.12
C LEU A 263 -65.28 107.40 -21.97
N GLU A 264 -64.65 108.38 -21.33
CA GLU A 264 -63.18 108.53 -21.33
C GLU A 264 -62.44 107.71 -20.26
N PHE A 265 -63.14 107.20 -19.24
CA PHE A 265 -62.51 106.51 -18.10
C PHE A 265 -62.18 105.02 -18.37
N ALA A 266 -62.78 104.41 -19.41
CA ALA A 266 -62.64 102.98 -19.70
C ALA A 266 -61.30 102.60 -20.36
N ALA A 267 -60.62 103.53 -21.04
CA ALA A 267 -59.40 103.24 -21.80
C ALA A 267 -58.12 103.09 -20.95
N TYR A 268 -58.12 103.55 -19.70
CA TYR A 268 -56.91 103.64 -18.86
C TYR A 268 -56.49 102.31 -18.20
N LYS A 269 -57.41 101.35 -18.03
CA LYS A 269 -57.15 100.13 -17.23
C LYS A 269 -56.48 99.00 -18.01
N ALA A 270 -56.58 98.99 -19.35
CA ALA A 270 -56.08 97.92 -20.21
C ALA A 270 -54.54 97.91 -20.39
N ALA A 271 -53.85 99.05 -20.20
CA ALA A 271 -52.41 99.16 -20.46
C ALA A 271 -51.48 98.64 -19.34
N ARG A 272 -52.03 98.17 -18.21
CA ARG A 272 -51.23 97.77 -17.02
C ARG A 272 -50.89 96.27 -16.98
N GLU A 273 -51.69 95.42 -17.64
CA GLU A 273 -51.54 93.96 -17.60
C GLU A 273 -50.46 93.45 -18.58
N GLU A 274 -50.19 94.19 -19.65
CA GLU A 274 -49.23 93.80 -20.71
C GLU A 274 -47.74 93.84 -20.27
N ALA A 275 -47.42 94.51 -19.15
CA ALA A 275 -46.03 94.72 -18.69
C ALA A 275 -45.48 93.60 -17.77
N GLU A 276 -46.34 92.75 -17.19
CA GLU A 276 -45.94 91.69 -16.26
C GLU A 276 -45.51 90.39 -16.98
N GLU A 277 -46.06 90.10 -18.16
CA GLU A 277 -45.76 88.87 -18.91
C GLU A 277 -44.35 88.86 -19.54
N ALA A 278 -43.83 90.02 -19.93
CA ALA A 278 -42.50 90.15 -20.55
C ALA A 278 -41.32 89.80 -19.60
N LYS A 279 -41.49 89.85 -18.27
CA LYS A 279 -40.43 89.55 -17.29
C LYS A 279 -40.22 88.06 -16.99
N LYS A 280 -41.19 87.19 -17.35
CA LYS A 280 -41.10 85.74 -17.08
C LYS A 280 -40.33 84.97 -18.16
N ALA A 281 -40.37 85.42 -19.42
CA ALA A 281 -39.71 84.76 -20.55
C ALA A 281 -38.16 84.74 -20.45
N GLY A 282 -37.53 85.83 -19.97
CA GLY A 282 -36.07 85.93 -19.91
C GLY A 282 -35.35 85.03 -18.88
N LYS A 283 -36.08 84.43 -17.91
CA LYS A 283 -35.49 83.52 -16.91
C LYS A 283 -35.44 82.06 -17.37
N GLN A 284 -36.23 81.68 -18.38
CA GLN A 284 -36.21 80.33 -18.96
C GLN A 284 -35.06 80.15 -19.96
N GLU A 285 -34.80 81.16 -20.80
CA GLU A 285 -33.72 81.11 -21.81
C GLU A 285 -32.31 80.99 -21.22
N ALA A 286 -32.08 81.45 -19.98
CA ALA A 286 -30.79 81.32 -19.29
C ALA A 286 -30.54 79.91 -18.71
N ARG A 287 -31.60 79.16 -18.38
CA ARG A 287 -31.49 77.78 -17.86
C ARG A 287 -31.25 76.78 -18.98
N ASP A 288 -31.85 77.01 -20.15
CA ASP A 288 -31.72 76.12 -21.30
C ASP A 288 -30.31 76.16 -21.92
N ARG A 289 -29.66 77.34 -21.93
CA ARG A 289 -28.26 77.48 -22.41
C ARG A 289 -27.23 76.73 -21.56
N ILE A 290 -27.43 76.62 -20.24
CA ILE A 290 -26.51 75.92 -19.34
C ILE A 290 -26.68 74.40 -19.47
N ALA A 291 -27.92 73.92 -19.66
CA ALA A 291 -28.20 72.50 -19.88
C ALA A 291 -27.61 71.99 -21.21
N GLU A 292 -27.65 72.82 -22.25
CA GLU A 292 -27.13 72.48 -23.58
C GLU A 292 -25.59 72.41 -23.63
N GLN A 293 -24.89 73.22 -22.83
CA GLN A 293 -23.42 73.16 -22.68
C GLN A 293 -22.98 71.89 -21.94
N ILE A 294 -23.67 71.49 -20.87
CA ILE A 294 -23.38 70.27 -20.10
C ILE A 294 -23.64 69.01 -20.95
N ALA A 295 -24.70 69.01 -21.76
CA ALA A 295 -25.01 67.91 -22.66
C ALA A 295 -23.94 67.70 -23.76
N ASN A 296 -23.34 68.78 -24.27
CA ASN A 296 -22.28 68.70 -25.28
C ASN A 296 -20.93 68.24 -24.71
N ASP A 297 -20.59 68.63 -23.48
CA ASP A 297 -19.36 68.18 -22.81
C ASP A 297 -19.41 66.68 -22.44
N ILE A 298 -20.60 66.16 -22.08
CA ILE A 298 -20.79 64.72 -21.83
C ILE A 298 -20.67 63.92 -23.14
N ARG A 299 -21.19 64.44 -24.26
CA ARG A 299 -21.08 63.77 -25.56
C ARG A 299 -19.63 63.69 -26.05
N LYS A 300 -18.84 64.75 -25.87
CA LYS A 300 -17.41 64.76 -26.24
C LYS A 300 -16.57 63.79 -25.39
N ARG A 301 -16.75 63.78 -24.06
CA ARG A 301 -16.04 62.86 -23.18
C ARG A 301 -16.39 61.39 -23.41
N ASN A 302 -17.65 61.09 -23.74
CA ASN A 302 -18.04 59.73 -24.08
C ASN A 302 -17.48 59.32 -25.46
N ALA A 303 -17.52 60.20 -26.47
CA ALA A 303 -16.92 59.90 -27.78
C ALA A 303 -15.41 59.63 -27.70
N GLU A 304 -14.65 60.43 -26.93
CA GLU A 304 -13.21 60.22 -26.71
C GLU A 304 -12.91 58.91 -25.95
N ARG A 305 -13.81 58.48 -25.05
CA ARG A 305 -13.69 57.21 -24.32
C ARG A 305 -14.02 56.01 -25.22
N ASP A 306 -15.03 56.15 -26.06
CA ASP A 306 -15.46 55.10 -26.99
C ASP A 306 -14.43 54.92 -28.12
N GLU A 307 -13.76 55.99 -28.57
CA GLU A 307 -12.61 55.92 -29.51
C GLU A 307 -11.38 55.24 -28.89
N LEU A 308 -11.09 55.49 -27.61
CA LEU A 308 -10.01 54.80 -26.88
C LEU A 308 -10.32 53.33 -26.60
N GLU A 309 -11.58 52.97 -26.33
CA GLU A 309 -12.00 51.57 -26.19
C GLU A 309 -11.98 50.84 -27.54
N HIS A 310 -12.37 51.48 -28.64
CA HIS A 310 -12.27 50.91 -29.98
C HIS A 310 -10.82 50.59 -30.38
N LEU A 311 -9.88 51.53 -30.18
CA LEU A 311 -8.46 51.32 -30.45
C LEU A 311 -7.84 50.24 -29.54
N ARG A 312 -8.34 50.08 -28.31
CA ARG A 312 -7.87 49.07 -27.36
C ARG A 312 -8.39 47.67 -27.70
N ASN A 313 -9.60 47.58 -28.25
CA ASN A 313 -10.19 46.34 -28.74
C ASN A 313 -9.54 45.90 -30.06
N GLU A 314 -9.27 46.83 -30.99
CA GLU A 314 -8.55 46.55 -32.24
C GLU A 314 -7.12 46.02 -31.97
N LEU A 315 -6.38 46.63 -31.02
CA LEU A 315 -5.05 46.14 -30.63
C LEU A 315 -5.11 44.76 -29.97
N ALA A 316 -6.14 44.48 -29.16
CA ALA A 316 -6.31 43.17 -28.51
C ALA A 316 -6.71 42.07 -29.50
N GLU A 317 -7.47 42.41 -30.54
CA GLU A 317 -7.83 41.50 -31.64
C GLU A 317 -6.61 41.20 -32.52
N GLU A 318 -5.79 42.20 -32.86
CA GLU A 318 -4.54 42.00 -33.60
C GLU A 318 -3.50 41.18 -32.81
N GLU A 319 -3.32 41.45 -31.50
CA GLU A 319 -2.43 40.66 -30.64
C GLU A 319 -2.91 39.20 -30.47
N ALA A 320 -4.23 38.96 -30.48
CA ALA A 320 -4.81 37.63 -30.40
C ALA A 320 -4.66 36.84 -31.71
N GLU A 321 -4.80 37.50 -32.86
CA GLU A 321 -4.59 36.90 -34.18
C GLU A 321 -3.09 36.62 -34.44
N GLU A 322 -2.18 37.50 -34.04
CA GLU A 322 -0.72 37.22 -34.12
C GLU A 322 -0.29 36.05 -33.23
N ARG A 323 -0.87 35.91 -32.02
CA ARG A 323 -0.61 34.75 -31.15
C ARG A 323 -1.16 33.46 -31.75
N ARG A 324 -2.36 33.47 -32.33
CA ARG A 324 -2.92 32.30 -33.03
C ARG A 324 -2.07 31.87 -34.22
N LEU A 325 -1.60 32.83 -35.02
CA LEU A 325 -0.71 32.56 -36.16
C LEU A 325 0.68 32.06 -35.73
N ALA A 326 1.19 32.52 -34.59
CA ALA A 326 2.43 32.02 -34.00
C ALA A 326 2.28 30.59 -33.46
N ASP A 327 1.19 30.31 -32.74
CA ASP A 327 0.89 28.98 -32.21
C ASP A 327 0.67 27.96 -33.36
N GLU A 328 -0.03 28.35 -34.44
CA GLU A 328 -0.21 27.50 -35.62
C GLU A 328 1.11 27.24 -36.38
N ARG A 329 2.01 28.23 -36.44
CA ARG A 329 3.35 28.08 -37.02
C ARG A 329 4.23 27.17 -36.18
N ASP A 330 4.18 27.30 -34.86
CA ASP A 330 4.95 26.46 -33.93
C ASP A 330 4.45 25.01 -33.94
N GLU A 331 3.13 24.78 -33.99
CA GLU A 331 2.57 23.44 -34.14
C GLU A 331 2.90 22.80 -35.50
N PHE A 332 2.94 23.60 -36.57
CA PHE A 332 3.37 23.13 -37.88
C PHE A 332 4.88 22.84 -37.92
N GLU A 333 5.72 23.68 -37.32
CA GLU A 333 7.17 23.47 -37.22
C GLU A 333 7.50 22.24 -36.36
N GLN A 334 6.79 22.04 -35.23
CA GLN A 334 6.96 20.84 -34.39
C GLN A 334 6.53 19.57 -35.12
N ARG A 335 5.41 19.58 -35.86
CA ARG A 335 4.99 18.44 -36.69
C ARG A 335 5.99 18.13 -37.80
N VAL A 336 6.59 19.14 -38.42
CA VAL A 336 7.63 18.97 -39.46
C VAL A 336 8.96 18.48 -38.85
N ARG A 337 9.40 19.03 -37.71
CA ARG A 337 10.60 18.56 -36.98
C ARG A 337 10.46 17.11 -36.56
N MET A 338 9.34 16.72 -35.96
CA MET A 338 9.11 15.36 -35.49
C MET A 338 9.07 14.36 -36.67
N ARG A 339 8.53 14.76 -37.83
CA ARG A 339 8.55 13.96 -39.07
C ARG A 339 9.98 13.84 -39.65
N LEU A 340 10.78 14.90 -39.60
CA LEU A 340 12.16 14.90 -40.09
C LEU A 340 13.10 14.11 -39.17
N GLU A 341 12.92 14.18 -37.85
CA GLU A 341 13.63 13.35 -36.87
C GLU A 341 13.29 11.87 -37.02
N MET A 342 12.01 11.53 -37.23
CA MET A 342 11.59 10.14 -37.48
C MET A 342 12.22 9.58 -38.77
N GLN A 343 12.32 10.39 -39.83
CA GLN A 343 12.99 10.00 -41.08
C GLN A 343 14.51 9.87 -40.92
N ARG A 344 15.17 10.77 -40.18
CA ARG A 344 16.61 10.72 -39.88
C ARG A 344 16.95 9.51 -39.01
N ALA A 345 16.17 9.21 -37.98
CA ALA A 345 16.34 8.05 -37.11
C ALA A 345 16.18 6.72 -37.89
N ASN A 346 15.21 6.65 -38.81
CA ASN A 346 15.00 5.47 -39.64
C ASN A 346 16.12 5.26 -40.68
N ALA A 347 16.62 6.35 -41.28
CA ALA A 347 17.78 6.31 -42.18
C ALA A 347 19.07 5.87 -41.45
N TYR A 348 19.30 6.38 -40.24
CA TYR A 348 20.44 6.01 -39.40
C TYR A 348 20.37 4.53 -38.95
N GLN A 349 19.18 4.04 -38.59
CA GLN A 349 18.95 2.64 -38.23
C GLN A 349 19.18 1.68 -39.42
N LYS A 350 18.79 2.08 -40.65
CA LYS A 350 19.08 1.30 -41.87
C LYS A 350 20.56 1.25 -42.21
N GLN A 351 21.29 2.36 -42.04
CA GLN A 351 22.75 2.41 -42.26
C GLN A 351 23.50 1.53 -41.24
N LEU A 352 23.09 1.55 -39.96
CA LEU A 352 23.69 0.69 -38.93
C LEU A 352 23.44 -0.80 -39.19
N LYS A 353 22.25 -1.18 -39.69
CA LYS A 353 21.93 -2.56 -40.08
C LYS A 353 22.66 -3.01 -41.34
N ALA A 354 22.96 -2.10 -42.26
CA ALA A 354 23.74 -2.43 -43.47
C ALA A 354 25.22 -2.67 -43.14
N MET A 355 25.82 -1.80 -42.32
CA MET A 355 27.21 -1.94 -41.86
C MET A 355 27.45 -3.27 -41.11
N LYS A 356 26.56 -3.63 -40.17
CA LYS A 356 26.65 -4.91 -39.44
C LYS A 356 26.55 -6.14 -40.34
N ARG A 357 25.74 -6.06 -41.40
CA ARG A 357 25.54 -7.17 -42.35
C ARG A 357 26.70 -7.32 -43.33
N GLU A 358 27.48 -6.26 -43.55
CA GLU A 358 28.73 -6.31 -44.33
C GLU A 358 29.91 -6.84 -43.49
N GLU A 359 29.99 -6.50 -42.19
CA GLU A 359 30.96 -7.10 -41.25
C GLU A 359 30.74 -8.62 -41.08
N GLU A 360 29.51 -9.07 -40.85
CA GLU A 360 29.19 -10.50 -40.71
C GLU A 360 29.53 -11.31 -41.99
N ARG A 361 29.34 -10.72 -43.19
CA ARG A 361 29.73 -11.35 -44.46
C ARG A 361 31.25 -11.42 -44.66
N ALA A 362 31.98 -10.40 -44.20
CA ALA A 362 33.43 -10.39 -44.28
C ALA A 362 34.06 -11.44 -43.35
N GLU A 363 33.47 -11.66 -42.18
CA GLU A 363 33.88 -12.72 -41.24
C GLU A 363 33.58 -14.13 -41.78
N GLU A 364 32.42 -14.33 -42.42
CA GLU A 364 32.06 -15.60 -43.08
C GLU A 364 32.99 -15.96 -44.27
N ASP A 365 33.42 -14.96 -45.05
CA ASP A 365 34.32 -15.17 -46.21
C ASP A 365 35.77 -15.47 -45.80
N ILE A 366 36.22 -15.01 -44.62
CA ILE A 366 37.52 -15.36 -44.05
C ILE A 366 37.50 -16.81 -43.54
N PHE A 367 36.42 -17.21 -42.85
CA PHE A 367 36.23 -18.59 -42.37
C PHE A 367 36.15 -19.62 -43.51
N ARG A 368 35.50 -19.26 -44.64
CA ARG A 368 35.41 -20.12 -45.84
C ARG A 368 36.74 -20.35 -46.54
N LYS A 369 37.62 -19.34 -46.57
CA LYS A 369 38.94 -19.41 -47.20
C LYS A 369 39.93 -20.25 -46.39
N GLU A 370 39.88 -20.18 -45.07
CA GLU A 370 40.74 -20.99 -44.18
C GLU A 370 40.38 -22.48 -44.20
N MET A 371 39.10 -22.81 -44.36
CA MET A 371 38.66 -24.22 -44.40
C MET A 371 38.97 -24.91 -45.74
N LEU A 372 38.98 -24.16 -46.86
CA LEU A 372 39.37 -24.69 -48.18
C LEU A 372 40.88 -24.92 -48.32
N ALA A 373 41.72 -24.20 -47.56
CA ALA A 373 43.18 -24.38 -47.58
C ALA A 373 43.63 -25.69 -46.92
N LYS A 374 42.96 -26.12 -45.84
CA LYS A 374 43.26 -27.38 -45.14
C LYS A 374 42.94 -28.63 -45.96
N PHE A 375 41.84 -28.64 -46.70
CA PHE A 375 41.49 -29.79 -47.57
C PHE A 375 42.44 -29.95 -48.76
N ALA A 376 43.09 -28.87 -49.22
CA ALA A 376 44.06 -28.93 -50.30
C ALA A 376 45.46 -29.41 -49.85
N GLU A 377 45.79 -29.33 -48.57
CA GLU A 377 47.03 -29.86 -47.99
C GLU A 377 46.94 -31.37 -47.73
N ASP A 378 45.76 -31.88 -47.34
CA ASP A 378 45.55 -33.30 -47.10
C ASP A 378 45.41 -34.13 -48.39
N ASP A 379 44.84 -33.58 -49.47
CA ASP A 379 44.77 -34.25 -50.78
C ASP A 379 46.14 -34.36 -51.50
N ARG A 380 47.15 -33.59 -51.09
CA ARG A 380 48.49 -33.57 -51.71
C ARG A 380 49.42 -34.65 -51.17
N ILE A 381 49.16 -35.19 -49.98
CA ILE A 381 50.02 -36.16 -49.29
C ILE A 381 49.68 -37.61 -49.68
N GLU A 382 48.51 -37.85 -50.28
CA GLU A 382 48.05 -39.21 -50.58
C GLU A 382 48.52 -39.77 -51.94
N GLN A 383 49.07 -38.95 -52.84
CA GLN A 383 49.39 -39.36 -54.22
C GLN A 383 50.85 -39.79 -54.52
N MET A 384 51.77 -39.85 -53.56
CA MET A 384 53.20 -40.12 -53.84
C MET A 384 53.84 -41.25 -53.02
N ASN A 385 53.13 -42.37 -52.80
CA ASN A 385 53.75 -43.57 -52.22
C ASN A 385 53.24 -44.89 -52.84
N ALA A 386 53.21 -44.94 -54.17
CA ALA A 386 52.78 -46.13 -54.93
C ALA A 386 53.92 -47.13 -55.27
N GLN A 387 55.21 -46.77 -55.16
CA GLN A 387 56.33 -47.61 -55.65
C GLN A 387 57.16 -48.35 -54.58
N LYS A 388 56.90 -48.18 -53.28
CA LYS A 388 57.49 -49.01 -52.20
C LYS A 388 56.60 -50.19 -51.75
N ARG A 389 55.56 -50.54 -52.53
CA ARG A 389 54.56 -51.55 -52.14
C ARG A 389 54.97 -53.00 -52.39
N ARG A 390 55.83 -53.32 -53.37
CA ARG A 390 55.93 -54.73 -53.84
C ARG A 390 56.87 -55.65 -53.07
N LEU A 391 57.95 -55.16 -52.44
CA LEU A 391 58.89 -56.04 -51.72
C LEU A 391 58.62 -56.15 -50.21
N LYS A 392 58.06 -55.10 -49.58
CA LYS A 392 57.62 -55.14 -48.16
C LYS A 392 56.35 -55.97 -47.95
N GLN A 393 55.60 -56.30 -49.00
CA GLN A 393 54.28 -56.96 -48.93
C GLN A 393 54.30 -58.38 -48.36
N LEU A 394 55.41 -59.11 -48.34
CA LEU A 394 55.45 -60.50 -47.84
C LEU A 394 55.86 -60.62 -46.37
N GLU A 395 56.75 -59.74 -45.89
CA GLU A 395 57.05 -59.60 -44.46
C GLU A 395 55.99 -58.75 -43.75
N HIS A 396 55.49 -57.68 -44.40
CA HIS A 396 54.30 -56.99 -43.91
C HIS A 396 53.10 -57.92 -43.88
N ARG A 397 52.88 -58.91 -44.75
CA ARG A 397 51.65 -59.72 -44.63
C ARG A 397 51.57 -60.52 -43.33
N ARG A 398 52.69 -61.02 -42.81
CA ARG A 398 52.77 -61.72 -41.51
C ARG A 398 52.83 -60.77 -40.32
N GLU A 399 53.60 -59.69 -40.40
CA GLU A 399 53.62 -58.64 -39.36
C GLU A 399 52.27 -57.89 -39.32
N VAL A 400 51.57 -57.71 -40.45
CA VAL A 400 50.23 -57.12 -40.57
C VAL A 400 49.16 -58.09 -40.09
N GLU A 401 49.31 -59.41 -40.26
CA GLU A 401 48.41 -60.39 -39.61
C GLU A 401 48.60 -60.40 -38.09
N ARG A 402 49.85 -60.35 -37.58
CA ARG A 402 50.10 -60.20 -36.14
C ARG A 402 49.60 -58.86 -35.61
N LEU A 403 49.85 -57.76 -36.32
CA LEU A 403 49.34 -56.42 -36.00
C LEU A 403 47.82 -56.32 -36.21
N LEU A 404 47.18 -57.12 -37.08
CA LEU A 404 45.73 -57.21 -37.20
C LEU A 404 45.13 -58.03 -36.07
N GLN A 405 45.79 -59.09 -35.61
CA GLN A 405 45.37 -59.86 -34.45
C GLN A 405 45.56 -59.06 -33.17
N GLU A 406 46.70 -58.36 -33.00
CA GLU A 406 46.93 -57.40 -31.91
C GLU A 406 45.97 -56.22 -32.01
N ARG A 407 45.69 -55.68 -33.20
CA ARG A 407 44.69 -54.60 -33.38
C ARG A 407 43.26 -55.08 -33.17
N ARG A 408 42.92 -56.34 -33.52
CA ARG A 408 41.62 -56.94 -33.20
C ARG A 408 41.49 -57.21 -31.71
N ALA A 409 42.53 -57.74 -31.06
CA ALA A 409 42.56 -57.94 -29.62
C ALA A 409 42.52 -56.61 -28.85
N MET A 410 43.25 -55.59 -29.32
CA MET A 410 43.18 -54.24 -28.77
C MET A 410 41.81 -53.59 -29.03
N PHE A 411 41.20 -53.79 -30.20
CA PHE A 411 39.86 -53.27 -30.50
C PHE A 411 38.75 -54.01 -29.74
N GLU A 412 38.87 -55.32 -29.54
CA GLU A 412 37.97 -56.11 -28.70
C GLU A 412 38.15 -55.72 -27.23
N ALA A 413 39.38 -55.56 -26.75
CA ALA A 413 39.66 -55.05 -25.40
C ALA A 413 39.19 -53.61 -25.20
N GLU A 414 39.33 -52.74 -26.20
CA GLU A 414 38.86 -51.35 -26.17
C GLU A 414 37.33 -51.29 -26.27
N ARG A 415 36.69 -52.17 -27.06
CA ARG A 415 35.23 -52.30 -27.12
C ARG A 415 34.66 -52.84 -25.82
N ASP A 416 35.28 -53.87 -25.25
CA ASP A 416 34.84 -54.47 -23.99
C ASP A 416 35.11 -53.53 -22.82
N ALA A 417 36.21 -52.76 -22.85
CA ALA A 417 36.46 -51.67 -21.90
C ALA A 417 35.46 -50.51 -22.06
N ALA A 418 35.10 -50.13 -23.30
CA ALA A 418 34.09 -49.11 -23.55
C ALA A 418 32.68 -49.57 -23.15
N LEU A 419 32.34 -50.85 -23.35
CA LEU A 419 31.11 -51.46 -22.86
C LEU A 419 31.08 -51.47 -21.33
N ALA A 420 32.17 -51.89 -20.69
CA ALA A 420 32.28 -51.87 -19.23
C ALA A 420 32.19 -50.44 -18.67
N GLU A 421 32.85 -49.46 -19.28
CA GLU A 421 32.76 -48.06 -18.89
C GLU A 421 31.33 -47.52 -19.06
N HIS A 422 30.66 -47.90 -20.15
CA HIS A 422 29.26 -47.52 -20.38
C HIS A 422 28.31 -48.18 -19.37
N GLU A 423 28.51 -49.47 -19.04
CA GLU A 423 27.73 -50.17 -18.01
C GLU A 423 27.95 -49.56 -16.62
N GLU A 424 29.20 -49.25 -16.26
CA GLU A 424 29.53 -48.56 -15.01
C GLU A 424 28.98 -47.13 -14.97
N ALA A 425 28.97 -46.42 -16.10
CA ALA A 425 28.36 -45.10 -16.20
C ALA A 425 26.83 -45.19 -16.06
N ALA A 426 26.20 -46.17 -16.72
CA ALA A 426 24.76 -46.41 -16.61
C ALA A 426 24.35 -46.78 -15.19
N ALA A 427 25.10 -47.65 -14.51
CA ALA A 427 24.86 -47.99 -13.11
C ALA A 427 25.00 -46.76 -12.19
N ARG A 428 26.04 -45.94 -12.39
CA ARG A 428 26.22 -44.68 -11.65
C ARG A 428 25.09 -43.68 -11.88
N GLU A 429 24.57 -43.57 -13.11
CA GLU A 429 23.42 -42.72 -13.42
C GLU A 429 22.12 -43.26 -12.80
N LEU A 430 21.90 -44.58 -12.77
CA LEU A 430 20.76 -45.19 -12.08
C LEU A 430 20.80 -44.94 -10.56
N ASP A 431 21.97 -45.10 -9.94
CA ASP A 431 22.18 -44.78 -8.52
C ASP A 431 21.96 -43.29 -8.24
N ARG A 432 22.39 -42.42 -9.16
CA ARG A 432 22.15 -40.99 -9.07
C ARG A 432 20.65 -40.68 -9.15
N MET A 433 19.94 -41.29 -10.10
CA MET A 433 18.49 -41.09 -10.29
C MET A 433 17.70 -41.57 -9.07
N SER A 434 18.07 -42.71 -8.47
CA SER A 434 17.40 -43.20 -7.26
C SER A 434 17.60 -42.25 -6.07
N ILE A 435 18.81 -41.73 -5.87
CA ILE A 435 19.11 -40.73 -4.83
C ILE A 435 18.30 -39.44 -5.06
N VAL A 436 18.18 -38.99 -6.31
CA VAL A 436 17.41 -37.79 -6.66
C VAL A 436 15.91 -38.00 -6.44
N GLU A 437 15.36 -39.17 -6.73
CA GLU A 437 13.94 -39.46 -6.52
C GLU A 437 13.61 -39.61 -5.02
N GLU A 438 14.48 -40.23 -4.21
CA GLU A 438 14.37 -40.27 -2.74
C GLU A 438 14.37 -38.84 -2.16
N GLU A 439 15.41 -38.06 -2.49
CA GLU A 439 15.42 -36.59 -2.65
C GLU A 439 14.05 -35.91 -2.76
N ARG A 440 13.50 -36.09 -3.96
CA ARG A 440 12.27 -35.47 -4.43
C ARG A 440 11.12 -35.78 -3.49
N GLN A 441 10.93 -37.05 -3.14
CA GLN A 441 9.85 -37.49 -2.27
C GLN A 441 9.98 -36.94 -0.85
N ARG A 442 11.19 -36.90 -0.29
CA ARG A 442 11.42 -36.35 1.05
C ARG A 442 11.05 -34.87 1.11
N ILE A 443 11.51 -34.08 0.14
CA ILE A 443 11.21 -32.65 0.02
C ILE A 443 9.69 -32.46 -0.13
N LEU A 444 9.05 -33.17 -1.06
CA LEU A 444 7.61 -33.09 -1.27
C LEU A 444 6.81 -33.41 0.01
N ARG A 445 7.16 -34.46 0.75
CA ARG A 445 6.51 -34.81 2.02
C ARG A 445 6.65 -33.72 3.08
N ALA A 446 7.83 -33.12 3.21
CA ALA A 446 8.07 -32.05 4.18
C ALA A 446 7.19 -30.82 3.88
N HIS A 447 6.97 -30.50 2.60
CA HIS A 447 6.20 -29.34 2.17
C HIS A 447 4.69 -29.61 2.02
N ALA A 448 4.28 -30.87 1.85
CA ALA A 448 2.87 -31.26 1.74
C ALA A 448 2.05 -30.91 2.98
N ALA A 449 2.68 -30.89 4.18
CA ALA A 449 1.99 -30.51 5.41
C ALA A 449 1.58 -29.01 5.46
N VAL A 450 2.26 -28.15 4.68
CA VAL A 450 2.08 -26.69 4.76
C VAL A 450 1.44 -26.13 3.49
N LEU A 451 1.79 -26.66 2.32
CA LEU A 451 1.28 -26.19 1.04
C LEU A 451 0.08 -27.03 0.60
N GLY A 452 -1.00 -26.36 0.17
CA GLY A 452 -2.13 -27.05 -0.43
C GLY A 452 -1.92 -27.30 -1.93
N LEU A 453 -2.70 -28.20 -2.52
CA LEU A 453 -2.68 -28.47 -3.96
C LEU A 453 -2.89 -27.21 -4.81
N HIS A 454 -3.64 -26.22 -4.30
CA HIS A 454 -3.94 -24.97 -4.98
C HIS A 454 -2.76 -23.98 -5.01
N ASP A 455 -1.80 -24.10 -4.09
CA ASP A 455 -0.65 -23.20 -4.00
C ASP A 455 0.46 -23.58 -5.00
N LEU A 456 0.50 -24.86 -5.39
CA LEU A 456 1.56 -25.42 -6.23
C LEU A 456 1.44 -24.99 -7.71
N PRO A 457 2.56 -24.61 -8.36
CA PRO A 457 2.63 -24.45 -9.80
C PRO A 457 2.23 -25.73 -10.56
N LYS A 458 1.77 -25.58 -11.80
CA LYS A 458 1.48 -26.72 -12.67
C LYS A 458 2.78 -27.45 -13.03
N GLY A 459 2.80 -28.78 -12.92
CA GLY A 459 3.94 -29.61 -13.33
C GLY A 459 4.92 -30.01 -12.21
N VAL A 460 4.70 -29.58 -10.96
CA VAL A 460 5.54 -29.95 -9.80
C VAL A 460 5.39 -31.42 -9.41
N LEU A 461 4.16 -31.95 -9.54
CA LEU A 461 3.81 -33.31 -9.15
C LEU A 461 3.86 -34.23 -10.38
N LYS A 462 4.78 -35.19 -10.37
CA LYS A 462 4.99 -36.15 -11.49
C LYS A 462 4.02 -37.33 -11.40
N SER A 463 3.76 -37.84 -10.19
CA SER A 463 2.94 -39.04 -9.94
C SER A 463 1.59 -38.72 -9.30
N ASP A 464 0.62 -39.62 -9.44
CA ASP A 464 -0.68 -39.50 -8.75
C ASP A 464 -0.55 -39.70 -7.23
N GLU A 465 0.45 -40.47 -6.79
CA GLU A 465 0.83 -40.58 -5.37
C GLU A 465 1.28 -39.22 -4.80
N ASP A 466 2.03 -38.43 -5.59
CA ASP A 466 2.44 -37.08 -5.21
C ASP A 466 1.20 -36.19 -5.03
N LYS A 467 0.19 -36.31 -5.91
CA LYS A 467 -1.06 -35.54 -5.79
C LYS A 467 -1.86 -35.94 -4.55
N ALA A 468 -1.89 -37.23 -4.22
CA ALA A 468 -2.57 -37.73 -3.03
C ALA A 468 -1.96 -37.16 -1.74
N LEU A 469 -0.63 -37.03 -1.68
CA LEU A 469 0.10 -36.41 -0.57
C LEU A 469 -0.36 -34.98 -0.29
N PHE A 470 -0.49 -34.13 -1.33
CA PHE A 470 -0.92 -32.74 -1.17
C PHE A 470 -2.45 -32.59 -1.03
N SER A 471 -3.22 -33.60 -1.43
CA SER A 471 -4.68 -33.62 -1.26
C SER A 471 -5.10 -33.96 0.17
N GLN A 472 -4.29 -34.69 0.94
CA GLN A 472 -4.63 -35.04 2.33
C GLN A 472 -4.48 -33.86 3.31
N TYR A 473 -3.63 -32.89 3.00
CA TYR A 473 -3.29 -31.78 3.89
C TYR A 473 -3.77 -30.40 3.39
N GLY A 474 -4.31 -30.33 2.17
CA GLY A 474 -4.98 -29.13 1.66
C GLY A 474 -6.47 -29.13 2.04
N ALA A 475 -6.96 -28.03 2.59
CA ALA A 475 -8.40 -27.83 2.82
C ALA A 475 -9.19 -28.23 1.57
N SER A 476 -10.19 -29.07 1.76
CA SER A 476 -10.95 -29.67 0.67
C SER A 476 -11.56 -28.58 -0.21
N PRO A 477 -11.65 -28.77 -1.54
CA PRO A 477 -12.42 -27.87 -2.41
C PRO A 477 -13.87 -27.66 -1.96
N ALA A 478 -14.42 -28.57 -1.16
CA ALA A 478 -15.71 -28.42 -0.50
C ALA A 478 -15.67 -27.47 0.71
N GLU A 479 -14.58 -27.42 1.47
CA GLU A 479 -14.39 -26.52 2.61
C GLU A 479 -14.16 -25.07 2.14
N LEU A 480 -13.43 -24.88 1.04
CA LEU A 480 -13.29 -23.56 0.40
C LEU A 480 -14.60 -23.08 -0.24
N ARG A 481 -15.41 -23.98 -0.81
CA ARG A 481 -16.78 -23.66 -1.25
C ARG A 481 -17.67 -23.29 -0.06
N ALA A 482 -17.63 -24.05 1.02
CA ALA A 482 -18.39 -23.76 2.23
C ALA A 482 -17.99 -22.42 2.88
N MET A 483 -16.70 -22.06 2.88
CA MET A 483 -16.24 -20.74 3.34
C MET A 483 -16.69 -19.60 2.43
N ARG A 484 -16.73 -19.83 1.11
CA ARG A 484 -17.24 -18.86 0.13
C ARG A 484 -18.76 -18.71 0.24
N GLU A 485 -19.49 -19.80 0.39
CA GLU A 485 -20.94 -19.83 0.63
C GLU A 485 -21.29 -19.19 1.98
N ALA A 486 -20.50 -19.39 3.03
CA ALA A 486 -20.70 -18.70 4.30
C ALA A 486 -20.42 -17.17 4.23
N ARG A 487 -19.51 -16.73 3.35
CA ARG A 487 -19.22 -15.30 3.11
C ARG A 487 -20.27 -14.59 2.25
N PHE A 488 -20.95 -15.30 1.35
CA PHE A 488 -21.90 -14.71 0.40
C PHE A 488 -23.37 -15.13 0.63
N GLY A 489 -23.64 -16.10 1.50
CA GLY A 489 -24.95 -16.73 1.65
C GLY A 489 -25.84 -16.22 2.77
N ASN A 490 -25.46 -15.16 3.51
CA ASN A 490 -26.26 -14.67 4.63
C ASN A 490 -26.63 -13.17 4.51
N SER A 491 -27.18 -12.78 3.36
CA SER A 491 -27.82 -11.47 3.15
C SER A 491 -29.25 -11.53 2.61
N GLY A 492 -29.85 -12.73 2.53
CA GLY A 492 -31.21 -12.92 2.03
C GLY A 492 -32.03 -13.83 2.93
N GLY A 493 -32.49 -13.31 4.07
CA GLY A 493 -33.24 -14.13 5.03
C GLY A 493 -33.87 -13.37 6.18
N VAL A 494 -34.42 -12.17 5.94
CA VAL A 494 -35.38 -11.56 6.86
C VAL A 494 -36.77 -11.83 6.31
N ALA A 495 -37.37 -12.94 6.75
CA ALA A 495 -38.78 -13.23 6.60
C ALA A 495 -39.40 -13.54 7.96
N SER A 496 -40.63 -13.04 8.13
CA SER A 496 -41.51 -13.08 9.30
C SER A 496 -41.25 -11.94 10.30
N ARG A 497 -42.23 -11.15 10.75
CA ARG A 497 -43.65 -11.43 11.01
C ARG A 497 -44.41 -10.10 11.19
N ALA A 498 -45.72 -10.14 10.91
CA ALA A 498 -46.82 -9.32 11.43
C ALA A 498 -47.54 -8.44 10.38
N ALA A 499 -48.72 -8.91 9.97
CA ALA A 499 -49.98 -8.16 10.08
C ALA A 499 -51.11 -9.00 9.44
N ALA A 500 -51.79 -9.78 10.26
CA ALA A 500 -53.12 -10.30 9.96
C ALA A 500 -53.88 -10.35 11.29
N SER A 501 -54.64 -9.28 11.58
CA SER A 501 -55.83 -9.29 12.44
C SER A 501 -56.39 -7.87 12.58
N GLU A 502 -57.68 -7.76 12.25
CA GLU A 502 -58.64 -6.64 12.44
C GLU A 502 -58.65 -5.50 11.40
#